data_AF-A0A037ZL60-F1
#
_entry.id   AF-A0A037ZL60-F1
#
_cell.length_a   1.000
_cell.length_b   1.000
_cell.length_c   1.000
_cell.angle_alpha   90.00
_cell.angle_beta   90.00
_cell.angle_gamma   90.00
#
_symmetry.space_group_name_H-M   'P 1'
#
loop_
_entity.id
_entity.type
_entity.pdbx_description
1 polymer ?
#
loop_
_entity_poly.entity_id
_entity_poly.type
_entity_poly.pdbx_seq_one_letter_code
_entity_poly.pdbx_strand_id
1 'polypeptide(L)'
;MFSSLSLRFRVFLFFALLAIGGVGLAAGSMIFGWMRADLPLPLGPFVTPLILFAFLNTGLILAIWLLFDENVAKPIEQLSSKLRLGAHSGVKADLDTKEARYLGDLAPAAQALARTADTSVTEMATQIAAETQRLKVETERLTAVLTEAPVATILLSKAQEIVLYDRQAADILSGVAQLRLRAPIADYFDPDALRSAFRQLQGDIVEVPASLPSAIGQHVFETRIKALSNEGYMIFIDAEAHPVDQTASRPLVFDFALMNRDATKDIRDTPLSDFCFVVFDTETTGLSIEKDSIVQIGAVRVLNGRVVDGEVFDSYVNPGRPIPPASTQIHHVTDAHVADAPDIGAAGRAFHHFARDAVLVAHNAPFDIGLLRASETQMGVEWTHPVLDTVLLSAAVFGTTEEHSLDALCDRLSITIPAAHRHTAMGDAIATAEALVKLLPLVQAKGHKTFGQLLQETRKHGRLLKDLNG
;
A
#
# COMPACT_ATOMS: atom_id res chain seq x y z
N MET A 1 -25.30 -20.15 5.61
CA MET A 1 -24.15 -21.04 5.93
C MET A 1 -23.29 -21.41 4.71
N PHE A 2 -23.81 -21.42 3.47
CA PHE A 2 -23.03 -21.79 2.27
C PHE A 2 -22.38 -20.63 1.49
N SER A 3 -22.60 -19.37 1.87
CA SER A 3 -22.10 -18.19 1.14
C SER A 3 -20.63 -17.85 1.37
N SER A 4 -19.98 -18.43 2.39
CA SER A 4 -18.56 -18.21 2.70
C SER A 4 -17.61 -19.16 1.95
N LEU A 5 -18.13 -20.13 1.20
CA LEU A 5 -17.34 -21.12 0.46
C LEU A 5 -17.11 -20.66 -0.98
N SER A 6 -15.90 -20.89 -1.51
CA SER A 6 -15.57 -20.59 -2.92
C SER A 6 -16.52 -21.30 -3.88
N LEU A 7 -16.74 -20.73 -5.07
CA LEU A 7 -17.64 -21.33 -6.06
C LEU A 7 -17.17 -22.74 -6.43
N ARG A 8 -15.87 -22.91 -6.66
CA ARG A 8 -15.24 -24.20 -6.97
C ARG A 8 -15.46 -25.25 -5.89
N PHE A 9 -15.34 -24.88 -4.61
CA PHE A 9 -15.57 -25.82 -3.51
C PHE A 9 -17.04 -26.22 -3.38
N ARG A 10 -17.97 -25.29 -3.61
CA ARG A 10 -19.40 -25.59 -3.65
C ARG A 10 -19.76 -26.56 -4.79
N VAL A 11 -19.20 -26.32 -5.97
CA VAL A 11 -19.37 -27.21 -7.13
C VAL A 11 -18.79 -28.59 -6.83
N PHE A 12 -17.57 -28.68 -6.29
CA PHE A 12 -16.97 -29.94 -5.87
C PHE A 12 -17.86 -30.72 -4.90
N LEU A 13 -18.40 -30.06 -3.87
CA LEU A 13 -19.28 -30.70 -2.89
C LEU A 13 -20.55 -31.28 -3.55
N PHE A 14 -21.10 -30.58 -4.55
CA PHE A 14 -22.26 -31.05 -5.30
C PHE A 14 -21.97 -32.34 -6.08
N PHE A 15 -20.84 -32.40 -6.79
CA PHE A 15 -20.43 -33.61 -7.51
C PHE A 15 -20.06 -34.76 -6.56
N ALA A 16 -19.45 -34.46 -5.41
CA ALA A 16 -19.18 -35.46 -4.37
C ALA A 16 -20.49 -36.07 -3.81
N LEU A 17 -21.50 -35.24 -3.55
CA LEU A 17 -22.84 -35.68 -3.13
C LEU A 17 -23.51 -36.56 -4.20
N LEU A 18 -23.38 -36.21 -5.48
CA LEU A 18 -23.87 -37.02 -6.60
C LEU A 18 -23.20 -38.40 -6.65
N ALA A 19 -21.89 -38.47 -6.46
CA ALA A 19 -21.16 -39.74 -6.43
C ALA A 19 -21.63 -40.64 -5.28
N ILE A 20 -21.69 -40.08 -4.07
CA ILE A 20 -22.14 -40.81 -2.87
C ILE A 20 -23.61 -41.25 -3.03
N GLY A 21 -24.48 -40.36 -3.50
CA GLY A 21 -25.89 -40.64 -3.73
C GLY A 21 -26.11 -41.75 -4.76
N GLY A 22 -25.37 -41.72 -5.87
CA GLY A 22 -25.41 -42.78 -6.89
C GLY A 22 -25.03 -44.15 -6.32
N VAL A 23 -23.94 -44.22 -5.57
CA VAL A 23 -23.51 -45.47 -4.89
C VAL A 23 -24.55 -45.93 -3.88
N GLY A 24 -25.12 -45.02 -3.09
CA GLY A 24 -26.15 -45.33 -2.10
C GLY A 24 -27.44 -45.90 -2.71
N LEU A 25 -27.91 -45.32 -3.82
CA LEU A 25 -29.08 -45.82 -4.55
C LEU A 25 -28.82 -47.21 -5.14
N ALA A 26 -27.65 -47.43 -5.73
CA ALA A 26 -27.26 -48.74 -6.25
C ALA A 26 -27.21 -49.79 -5.12
N ALA A 27 -26.58 -49.45 -3.98
CA ALA A 27 -26.52 -50.33 -2.81
C ALA A 27 -27.92 -50.67 -2.29
N GLY A 28 -28.79 -49.67 -2.12
CA GLY A 28 -30.17 -49.86 -1.68
C GLY A 28 -30.98 -50.76 -2.63
N SER A 29 -30.82 -50.58 -3.95
CA SER A 29 -31.50 -51.41 -4.95
C SER A 29 -31.05 -52.86 -4.92
N MET A 30 -29.74 -53.11 -4.75
CA MET A 30 -29.17 -54.46 -4.65
C MET A 30 -29.60 -55.15 -3.35
N ILE A 31 -29.60 -54.43 -2.22
CA ILE A 31 -30.08 -54.95 -0.93
C ILE A 31 -31.56 -55.32 -1.03
N PHE A 32 -32.38 -54.45 -1.62
CA PHE A 32 -33.81 -54.71 -1.80
C PHE A 32 -34.08 -55.93 -2.69
N GLY A 33 -33.32 -56.08 -3.77
CA GLY A 33 -33.38 -57.26 -4.63
C GLY A 33 -32.98 -58.55 -3.90
N TRP A 34 -31.90 -58.50 -3.12
CA TRP A 34 -31.45 -59.63 -2.30
C TRP A 34 -32.49 -60.04 -1.25
N MET A 35 -33.12 -59.07 -0.57
CA MET A 35 -34.19 -59.32 0.41
C MET A 35 -35.45 -59.96 -0.19
N ARG A 36 -35.68 -59.81 -1.49
CA ARG A 36 -36.85 -60.36 -2.22
C ARG A 36 -36.56 -61.67 -2.96
N ALA A 37 -35.35 -62.20 -2.88
CA ALA A 37 -35.02 -63.44 -3.56
C ALA A 37 -35.73 -64.64 -2.91
N ASP A 38 -36.44 -65.44 -3.70
CA ASP A 38 -37.16 -66.64 -3.25
C ASP A 38 -36.23 -67.78 -2.80
N LEU A 39 -34.93 -67.68 -3.11
CA LEU A 39 -33.90 -68.66 -2.76
C LEU A 39 -32.77 -67.97 -1.98
N PRO A 40 -32.12 -68.67 -1.01
CA PRO A 40 -30.98 -68.11 -0.28
C PRO A 40 -29.79 -67.93 -1.24
N LEU A 41 -29.64 -66.72 -1.75
CA LEU A 41 -28.54 -66.33 -2.63
C LEU A 41 -27.32 -65.86 -1.81
N PRO A 42 -26.10 -66.25 -2.21
CA PRO A 42 -24.88 -65.70 -1.62
C PRO A 42 -24.77 -64.19 -1.92
N LEU A 43 -24.04 -63.45 -1.07
CA LEU A 43 -23.88 -62.00 -1.20
C LEU A 43 -22.96 -61.58 -2.38
N GLY A 44 -22.04 -62.45 -2.79
CA GLY A 44 -21.02 -62.16 -3.81
C GLY A 44 -21.58 -61.55 -5.11
N PRO A 45 -22.61 -62.16 -5.74
CA PRO A 45 -23.25 -61.63 -6.95
C PRO A 45 -23.85 -60.22 -6.84
N PHE A 46 -24.09 -59.70 -5.63
CA PHE A 46 -24.61 -58.35 -5.41
C PHE A 46 -23.49 -57.36 -5.05
N VAL A 47 -22.45 -57.83 -4.37
CA VAL A 47 -21.30 -57.01 -3.96
C VAL A 47 -20.40 -56.68 -5.14
N THR A 48 -20.09 -57.64 -6.02
CA THR A 48 -19.17 -57.40 -7.15
C THR A 48 -19.71 -56.35 -8.13
N PRO A 49 -21.00 -56.39 -8.57
CA PRO A 49 -21.56 -55.33 -9.41
C PRO A 49 -21.65 -53.98 -8.70
N LEU A 50 -21.90 -53.96 -7.38
CA LEU A 50 -21.93 -52.72 -6.60
C LEU A 50 -20.55 -52.04 -6.54
N ILE A 51 -19.48 -52.81 -6.31
CA ILE A 51 -18.12 -52.28 -6.32
C ILE A 51 -17.78 -51.75 -7.72
N LEU A 52 -18.08 -52.53 -8.77
CA LEU A 52 -17.82 -52.12 -10.15
C LEU A 52 -18.58 -50.83 -10.50
N PHE A 53 -19.86 -50.75 -10.14
CA PHE A 53 -20.68 -49.55 -10.32
C PHE A 53 -20.10 -48.38 -9.54
N ALA A 54 -19.68 -48.57 -8.29
CA ALA A 54 -19.13 -47.50 -7.47
C ALA A 54 -17.86 -46.89 -8.08
N PHE A 55 -16.95 -47.73 -8.57
CA PHE A 55 -15.74 -47.27 -9.26
C PHE A 55 -16.07 -46.52 -10.56
N LEU A 56 -16.90 -47.10 -11.43
CA LEU A 56 -17.24 -46.50 -12.72
C LEU A 56 -18.03 -45.19 -12.56
N ASN A 57 -19.03 -45.17 -11.67
CA ASN A 57 -19.85 -44.00 -11.39
C ASN A 57 -19.00 -42.86 -10.81
N THR A 58 -18.15 -43.17 -9.81
CA THR A 58 -17.30 -42.15 -9.19
C THR A 58 -16.27 -41.62 -10.19
N GLY A 59 -15.64 -42.49 -10.98
CA GLY A 59 -14.70 -42.07 -12.02
C GLY A 59 -15.34 -41.17 -13.08
N LEU A 60 -16.54 -41.53 -13.56
CA LEU A 60 -17.29 -40.73 -14.52
C LEU A 60 -17.68 -39.36 -13.95
N ILE A 61 -18.19 -39.32 -12.72
CA ILE A 61 -18.58 -38.08 -12.05
C ILE A 61 -17.36 -37.19 -11.81
N LEU A 62 -16.22 -37.76 -11.42
CA LEU A 62 -14.98 -37.01 -11.25
C LEU A 62 -14.47 -36.44 -12.57
N ALA A 63 -14.54 -37.20 -13.66
CA ALA A 63 -14.16 -36.74 -15.00
C ALA A 63 -15.07 -35.58 -15.47
N ILE A 64 -16.38 -35.70 -15.27
CA ILE A 64 -17.34 -34.63 -15.59
C ILE A 64 -17.10 -33.40 -14.72
N TRP A 65 -16.84 -33.59 -13.42
CA TRP A 65 -16.51 -32.50 -12.50
C TRP A 65 -15.26 -31.75 -12.96
N LEU A 66 -14.20 -32.46 -13.33
CA LEU A 66 -12.94 -31.85 -13.77
C LEU A 66 -13.17 -31.03 -15.05
N LEU A 67 -13.92 -31.59 -16.00
CA LEU A 67 -14.32 -30.89 -17.22
C LEU A 67 -15.16 -29.64 -16.92
N PHE A 68 -16.06 -29.70 -15.93
CA PHE A 68 -16.85 -28.55 -15.52
C PHE A 68 -16.01 -27.49 -14.77
N ASP A 69 -15.10 -27.89 -13.87
CA ASP A 69 -14.24 -26.97 -13.13
C ASP A 69 -13.32 -26.19 -14.07
N GLU A 70 -12.73 -26.88 -15.05
CA GLU A 70 -11.85 -26.24 -16.03
C GLU A 70 -12.57 -25.34 -17.02
N ASN A 71 -13.74 -25.76 -17.52
CA ASN A 71 -14.41 -25.04 -18.60
C ASN A 71 -15.45 -24.03 -18.11
N VAL A 72 -15.91 -24.12 -16.86
CA VAL A 72 -16.97 -23.24 -16.33
C VAL A 72 -16.53 -22.53 -15.06
N ALA A 73 -16.12 -23.25 -14.02
CA ALA A 73 -15.87 -22.63 -12.71
C ALA A 73 -14.65 -21.70 -12.71
N LYS A 74 -13.50 -22.14 -13.24
CA LYS A 74 -12.28 -21.32 -13.37
C LYS A 74 -12.51 -20.07 -14.24
N PRO A 75 -13.09 -20.16 -15.46
CA PRO A 75 -13.38 -18.98 -16.28
C PRO A 75 -14.32 -17.97 -15.60
N ILE A 76 -15.32 -18.41 -14.83
CA ILE A 76 -16.22 -17.49 -14.09
C ILE A 76 -15.44 -16.70 -13.03
N GLU A 77 -14.56 -17.35 -12.26
CA GLU A 77 -13.76 -16.67 -11.24
C GLU A 77 -12.78 -15.66 -11.87
N GLN A 78 -12.14 -16.04 -12.98
CA GLN A 78 -11.26 -15.14 -13.74
C GLN A 78 -12.03 -13.95 -14.33
N LEU A 79 -13.18 -14.19 -14.96
CA LEU A 79 -14.04 -13.14 -15.51
C LEU A 79 -14.50 -12.17 -14.43
N SER A 80 -14.94 -12.67 -13.27
CA SER A 80 -15.32 -11.85 -12.11
C SER A 80 -14.17 -10.99 -11.59
N SER A 81 -12.96 -11.57 -11.50
CA SER A 81 -11.75 -10.83 -11.10
C SER A 81 -11.40 -9.72 -12.08
N LYS A 82 -11.38 -10.03 -13.39
CA LYS A 82 -11.11 -9.07 -14.47
C LYS A 82 -12.15 -7.93 -14.50
N LEU A 83 -13.43 -8.23 -14.31
CA LEU A 83 -14.49 -7.22 -14.22
C LEU A 83 -14.34 -6.31 -12.99
N ARG A 84 -13.94 -6.86 -11.83
CA ARG A 84 -13.68 -6.06 -10.63
C ARG A 84 -12.48 -5.13 -10.80
N LEU A 85 -11.43 -5.61 -11.47
CA LEU A 85 -10.26 -4.81 -11.83
C LEU A 85 -10.68 -3.65 -12.73
N GLY A 86 -11.34 -3.91 -13.85
CA GLY A 86 -11.82 -2.84 -14.74
C GLY A 86 -12.68 -1.80 -14.01
N ALA A 87 -13.59 -2.24 -13.14
CA ALA A 87 -14.49 -1.33 -12.41
C ALA A 87 -13.81 -0.43 -11.36
N HIS A 88 -12.65 -0.80 -10.81
CA HIS A 88 -12.03 -0.07 -9.70
C HIS A 88 -10.64 0.51 -10.01
N SER A 89 -9.90 -0.08 -10.95
CA SER A 89 -8.54 0.37 -11.30
C SER A 89 -8.44 1.04 -12.67
N GLY A 90 -9.53 1.10 -13.44
CA GLY A 90 -9.53 1.68 -14.80
C GLY A 90 -8.64 0.93 -15.80
N VAL A 91 -8.14 -0.25 -15.43
CA VAL A 91 -7.32 -1.11 -16.28
C VAL A 91 -8.23 -1.77 -17.31
N LYS A 92 -7.90 -1.64 -18.61
CA LYS A 92 -8.60 -2.33 -19.68
C LYS A 92 -8.48 -3.84 -19.50
N ALA A 93 -9.55 -4.45 -19.01
CA ALA A 93 -9.68 -5.89 -18.99
C ALA A 93 -10.04 -6.37 -20.41
N ASP A 94 -9.04 -6.70 -21.22
CA ASP A 94 -9.31 -7.39 -22.48
C ASP A 94 -9.77 -8.82 -22.15
N LEU A 95 -11.09 -9.02 -22.21
CA LEU A 95 -11.70 -10.31 -21.95
C LEU A 95 -11.43 -11.20 -23.16
N ASP A 96 -10.41 -12.07 -23.04
CA ASP A 96 -10.14 -13.07 -24.07
C ASP A 96 -11.35 -14.03 -24.18
N THR A 97 -12.15 -13.78 -25.20
CA THR A 97 -13.36 -14.56 -25.52
C THR A 97 -13.08 -16.04 -25.74
N LYS A 98 -11.82 -16.44 -25.98
CA LYS A 98 -11.44 -17.85 -26.13
C LYS A 98 -11.47 -18.61 -24.79
N GLU A 99 -11.06 -17.98 -23.69
CA GLU A 99 -11.06 -18.60 -22.35
C GLU A 99 -12.49 -18.81 -21.81
N ALA A 100 -13.43 -17.97 -22.24
CA ALA A 100 -14.81 -17.95 -21.75
C ALA A 100 -15.83 -18.62 -22.69
N ARG A 101 -15.35 -19.40 -23.68
CA ARG A 101 -16.20 -19.99 -24.74
C ARG A 101 -17.40 -20.81 -24.22
N TYR A 102 -17.24 -21.45 -23.07
CA TYR A 102 -18.29 -22.29 -22.45
C TYR A 102 -19.25 -21.51 -21.55
N LEU A 103 -19.07 -20.20 -21.38
CA LEU A 103 -19.96 -19.34 -20.59
C LEU A 103 -21.15 -18.80 -21.41
N GLY A 104 -21.23 -19.14 -22.69
CA GLY A 104 -22.32 -18.72 -23.58
C GLY A 104 -22.43 -17.19 -23.67
N ASP A 105 -23.66 -16.67 -23.62
CA ASP A 105 -23.97 -15.23 -23.75
C ASP A 105 -23.46 -14.38 -22.58
N LEU A 106 -23.03 -15.01 -21.48
CA LEU A 106 -22.55 -14.33 -20.30
C LEU A 106 -21.22 -13.60 -20.57
N ALA A 107 -20.35 -14.18 -21.41
CA ALA A 107 -19.07 -13.55 -21.77
C ALA A 107 -19.25 -12.34 -22.70
N PRO A 108 -20.03 -12.41 -23.80
CA PRO A 108 -20.38 -11.24 -24.61
C PRO A 108 -21.12 -10.14 -23.82
N ALA A 109 -22.06 -10.50 -22.94
CA ALA A 109 -22.79 -9.53 -22.13
C ALA A 109 -21.87 -8.82 -21.11
N ALA A 110 -20.97 -9.57 -20.46
CA ALA A 110 -19.94 -9.00 -19.59
C ALA A 110 -19.00 -8.06 -20.35
N GLN A 111 -18.61 -8.43 -21.58
CA GLN A 111 -17.74 -7.60 -22.42
C GLN A 111 -18.45 -6.32 -22.89
N ALA A 112 -19.75 -6.38 -23.23
CA ALA A 112 -20.54 -5.20 -23.59
C ALA A 112 -20.71 -4.23 -22.41
N LEU A 113 -20.98 -4.76 -21.20
CA LEU A 113 -21.04 -3.96 -19.98
C LEU A 113 -19.69 -3.34 -19.64
N ALA A 114 -18.60 -4.11 -19.76
CA ALA A 114 -17.24 -3.60 -19.56
C ALA A 114 -16.91 -2.46 -20.52
N ARG A 115 -17.23 -2.59 -21.81
CA ARG A 115 -17.01 -1.51 -22.81
C ARG A 115 -17.83 -0.26 -22.52
N THR A 116 -19.09 -0.42 -22.09
CA THR A 116 -19.96 0.71 -21.76
C THR A 116 -19.46 1.44 -20.50
N ALA A 117 -19.07 0.67 -19.48
CA ALA A 117 -18.43 1.19 -18.28
C ALA A 117 -17.12 1.89 -18.62
N ASP A 118 -16.25 1.31 -19.46
CA ASP A 118 -15.00 1.93 -19.92
C ASP A 118 -15.26 3.27 -20.61
N THR A 119 -16.27 3.34 -21.48
CA THR A 119 -16.61 4.58 -22.20
C THR A 119 -17.05 5.67 -21.22
N SER A 120 -17.95 5.32 -20.28
CA SER A 120 -18.43 6.24 -19.26
C SER A 120 -17.35 6.65 -18.25
N VAL A 121 -16.46 5.72 -17.86
CA VAL A 121 -15.29 5.99 -17.01
C VAL A 121 -14.30 6.90 -17.74
N THR A 122 -14.07 6.71 -19.04
CA THR A 122 -13.17 7.56 -19.83
C THR A 122 -13.73 8.98 -19.99
N GLU A 123 -15.04 9.11 -20.23
CA GLU A 123 -15.73 10.41 -20.26
C GLU A 123 -15.67 11.13 -18.90
N MET A 124 -15.92 10.39 -17.82
CA MET A 124 -15.84 10.95 -16.47
C MET A 124 -14.40 11.30 -16.08
N ALA A 125 -13.42 10.47 -16.45
CA ALA A 125 -12.00 10.71 -16.21
C ALA A 125 -11.48 11.91 -17.01
N THR A 126 -11.91 12.08 -18.26
CA THR A 126 -11.54 13.26 -19.06
C THR A 126 -12.15 14.54 -18.50
N GLN A 127 -13.39 14.48 -18.00
CA GLN A 127 -14.03 15.61 -17.34
C GLN A 127 -13.36 15.95 -15.99
N ILE A 128 -13.05 14.94 -15.16
CA ILE A 128 -12.30 15.11 -13.91
C ILE A 128 -10.90 15.63 -14.19
N ALA A 129 -10.20 15.11 -15.20
CA ALA A 129 -8.87 15.59 -15.58
C ALA A 129 -8.91 17.05 -16.05
N ALA A 130 -9.92 17.46 -16.82
CA ALA A 130 -10.09 18.85 -17.23
C ALA A 130 -10.34 19.80 -16.03
N GLU A 131 -11.22 19.41 -15.11
CA GLU A 131 -11.47 20.17 -13.87
C GLU A 131 -10.25 20.17 -12.93
N THR A 132 -9.56 19.04 -12.81
CA THR A 132 -8.35 18.91 -11.98
C THR A 132 -7.22 19.75 -12.56
N GLN A 133 -7.05 19.77 -13.88
CA GLN A 133 -6.07 20.61 -14.55
C GLN A 133 -6.42 22.09 -14.39
N ARG A 134 -7.72 22.45 -14.45
CA ARG A 134 -8.17 23.82 -14.19
C ARG A 134 -7.90 24.24 -12.75
N LEU A 135 -8.28 23.41 -11.77
CA LEU A 135 -7.99 23.60 -10.35
C LEU A 135 -6.49 23.64 -10.08
N LYS A 136 -5.70 22.82 -10.75
CA LYS A 136 -4.23 22.80 -10.65
C LYS A 136 -3.64 24.09 -11.18
N VAL A 137 -4.07 24.56 -12.36
CA VAL A 137 -3.64 25.86 -12.91
C VAL A 137 -4.07 27.01 -12.01
N GLU A 138 -5.26 26.97 -11.45
CA GLU A 138 -5.76 27.99 -10.51
C GLU A 138 -4.99 27.94 -9.17
N THR A 139 -4.68 26.75 -8.68
CA THR A 139 -3.83 26.51 -7.50
C THR A 139 -2.40 26.96 -7.77
N GLU A 140 -1.82 26.65 -8.93
CA GLU A 140 -0.49 27.11 -9.36
C GLU A 140 -0.45 28.63 -9.46
N ARG A 141 -1.53 29.25 -9.95
CA ARG A 141 -1.66 30.71 -10.03
C ARG A 141 -1.79 31.34 -8.64
N LEU A 142 -2.59 30.77 -7.74
CA LEU A 142 -2.69 31.18 -6.34
C LEU A 142 -1.37 30.96 -5.59
N THR A 143 -0.69 29.84 -5.85
CA THR A 143 0.64 29.52 -5.33
C THR A 143 1.65 30.55 -5.80
N ALA A 144 1.64 30.91 -7.10
CA ALA A 144 2.53 31.92 -7.66
C ALA A 144 2.31 33.31 -7.01
N VAL A 145 1.07 33.67 -6.71
CA VAL A 145 0.75 34.92 -5.97
C VAL A 145 1.19 34.84 -4.51
N LEU A 146 1.03 33.69 -3.84
CA LEU A 146 1.52 33.47 -2.47
C LEU A 146 3.06 33.43 -2.41
N THR A 147 3.72 33.07 -3.51
CA THR A 147 5.18 33.00 -3.66
C THR A 147 5.85 34.38 -3.68
N GLU A 148 5.11 35.47 -3.91
CA GLU A 148 5.66 36.84 -3.89
C GLU A 148 5.91 37.39 -2.46
N ALA A 149 5.49 36.68 -1.40
CA ALA A 149 5.83 37.04 -0.02
C ALA A 149 7.21 36.45 0.39
N PRO A 150 8.14 37.25 0.95
CA PRO A 150 9.48 36.80 1.35
C PRO A 150 9.49 36.11 2.72
N VAL A 151 8.56 35.18 2.95
CA VAL A 151 8.33 34.61 4.28
C VAL A 151 7.98 33.13 4.16
N ALA A 152 8.74 32.29 4.86
CA ALA A 152 8.50 30.86 4.86
C ALA A 152 7.22 30.55 5.65
N THR A 153 6.29 29.84 5.02
CA THR A 153 4.91 29.70 5.54
C THR A 153 4.58 28.26 5.90
N ILE A 154 4.00 28.07 7.08
CA ILE A 154 3.46 26.80 7.57
C ILE A 154 2.04 27.02 8.06
N LEU A 155 1.09 26.21 7.60
CA LEU A 155 -0.28 26.16 8.07
C LEU A 155 -0.48 24.96 8.99
N LEU A 156 -1.14 25.20 10.12
CA LEU A 156 -1.43 24.20 11.14
C LEU A 156 -2.92 24.01 11.34
N SER A 157 -3.32 22.77 11.63
CA SER A 157 -4.67 22.44 12.12
C SER A 157 -4.86 22.94 13.57
N LYS A 158 -6.07 22.83 14.11
CA LYS A 158 -6.33 23.08 15.54
C LYS A 158 -5.54 22.17 16.46
N ALA A 159 -5.21 20.96 16.01
CA ALA A 159 -4.38 20.01 16.73
C ALA A 159 -2.88 20.32 16.63
N GLN A 160 -2.50 21.45 16.02
CA GLN A 160 -1.12 21.88 15.80
C GLN A 160 -0.32 20.91 14.92
N GLU A 161 -1.01 20.20 14.03
CA GLU A 161 -0.39 19.36 12.99
C GLU A 161 -0.20 20.17 11.70
N ILE A 162 0.87 19.90 10.97
CA ILE A 162 1.18 20.57 9.71
C ILE A 162 0.19 20.14 8.62
N VAL A 163 -0.49 21.11 8.02
CA VAL A 163 -1.49 20.94 6.95
C VAL A 163 -0.94 21.39 5.61
N LEU A 164 -0.10 22.43 5.62
CA LEU A 164 0.57 22.97 4.45
C LEU A 164 1.91 23.58 4.84
N TYR A 165 2.89 23.46 3.97
CA TYR A 165 4.14 24.21 4.06
C TYR A 165 4.67 24.51 2.65
N ASP A 166 5.43 25.60 2.53
CA ASP A 166 6.18 25.89 1.31
C ASP A 166 7.59 25.29 1.35
N ARG A 167 8.26 25.29 0.19
CA ARG A 167 9.64 24.81 0.08
C ARG A 167 10.62 25.59 0.97
N GLN A 168 10.42 26.89 1.18
CA GLN A 168 11.33 27.69 2.00
C GLN A 168 11.28 27.26 3.47
N ALA A 169 10.09 26.93 3.97
CA ALA A 169 9.91 26.39 5.32
C ALA A 169 10.58 25.01 5.44
N ALA A 170 10.45 24.17 4.41
CA ALA A 170 11.13 22.89 4.35
C ALA A 170 12.66 23.04 4.38
N ASP A 171 13.21 23.98 3.60
CA ASP A 171 14.65 24.21 3.53
C ASP A 171 15.21 24.77 4.85
N ILE A 172 14.53 25.76 5.45
CA ILE A 172 14.96 26.38 6.72
C ILE A 172 14.97 25.35 7.86
N LEU A 173 13.94 24.51 7.92
CA LEU A 173 13.80 23.53 9.00
C LEU A 173 14.48 22.20 8.70
N SER A 174 15.03 21.99 7.50
CA SER A 174 15.78 20.77 7.13
C SER A 174 16.97 20.50 8.06
N GLY A 175 17.58 21.56 8.61
CA GLY A 175 18.64 21.46 9.62
C GLY A 175 18.18 20.92 10.99
N VAL A 176 16.87 20.90 11.25
CA VAL A 176 16.26 20.26 12.42
C VAL A 176 15.78 18.87 12.04
N ALA A 177 14.87 18.79 11.08
CA ALA A 177 14.35 17.56 10.50
C ALA A 177 13.56 17.86 9.22
N GLN A 178 13.36 16.85 8.37
CA GLN A 178 12.55 17.01 7.17
C GLN A 178 11.08 17.33 7.52
N LEU A 179 10.52 18.36 6.88
CA LEU A 179 9.11 18.71 7.06
C LEU A 179 8.19 17.65 6.47
N ARG A 180 7.07 17.41 7.17
CA ARG A 180 6.08 16.45 6.73
C ARG A 180 4.67 16.85 7.17
N LEU A 181 3.70 16.62 6.29
CA LEU A 181 2.29 16.76 6.56
C LEU A 181 1.90 15.82 7.71
N ARG A 182 0.94 16.28 8.51
CA ARG A 182 0.43 15.62 9.71
C ARG A 182 1.45 15.51 10.87
N ALA A 183 2.67 16.01 10.72
CA ALA A 183 3.57 16.07 11.88
C ALA A 183 3.10 17.14 12.88
N PRO A 184 3.17 16.88 14.18
CA PRO A 184 3.03 17.91 15.20
C PRO A 184 4.11 18.98 15.00
N ILE A 185 3.75 20.26 15.06
CA ILE A 185 4.73 21.35 14.94
C ILE A 185 5.80 21.33 16.06
N ALA A 186 5.48 20.69 17.17
CA ALA A 186 6.39 20.43 18.29
C ALA A 186 7.56 19.48 17.94
N ASP A 187 7.51 18.76 16.81
CA ASP A 187 8.67 18.00 16.32
C ASP A 187 9.81 18.93 15.85
N TYR A 188 9.51 20.18 15.49
CA TYR A 188 10.45 21.13 14.88
C TYR A 188 10.85 22.27 15.82
N PHE A 189 9.95 22.69 16.71
CA PHE A 189 10.18 23.78 17.66
C PHE A 189 9.99 23.35 19.11
N ASP A 190 10.58 24.10 20.03
CA ASP A 190 10.46 23.87 21.47
C ASP A 190 8.98 23.90 21.93
N PRO A 191 8.49 22.83 22.58
CA PRO A 191 7.09 22.73 22.99
C PRO A 191 6.65 23.81 23.99
N ASP A 192 7.54 24.30 24.85
CA ASP A 192 7.21 25.31 25.85
C ASP A 192 7.08 26.70 25.21
N ALA A 193 7.99 27.04 24.30
CA ALA A 193 7.93 28.25 23.49
C ALA A 193 6.63 28.29 22.65
N LEU A 194 6.30 27.17 21.97
CA LEU A 194 5.06 27.04 21.21
C LEU A 194 3.82 27.23 22.09
N ARG A 195 3.77 26.54 23.24
CA ARG A 195 2.64 26.67 24.20
C ARG A 195 2.48 28.09 24.72
N SER A 196 3.58 28.83 24.90
CA SER A 196 3.55 30.23 25.31
C SER A 196 2.97 31.11 24.20
N ALA A 197 3.45 30.93 22.97
CA ALA A 197 3.00 31.72 21.82
C ALA A 197 1.50 31.48 21.50
N PHE A 198 1.04 30.23 21.47
CA PHE A 198 -0.37 29.92 21.24
C PHE A 198 -1.30 30.42 22.35
N ARG A 199 -0.83 30.51 23.61
CA ARG A 199 -1.62 31.10 24.70
C ARG A 199 -1.84 32.60 24.51
N GLN A 200 -0.88 33.30 23.93
CA GLN A 200 -1.01 34.74 23.65
C GLN A 200 -2.00 35.04 22.52
N LEU A 201 -2.27 34.08 21.64
CA LEU A 201 -3.26 34.17 20.56
C LEU A 201 -4.72 33.92 21.01
N GLN A 202 -4.97 33.86 22.33
CA GLN A 202 -6.32 33.73 22.88
C GLN A 202 -6.99 35.11 23.04
N GLY A 203 -8.27 35.23 22.67
CA GLY A 203 -9.05 36.48 22.76
C GLY A 203 -9.08 37.25 21.44
N ASP A 204 -8.88 38.57 21.49
CA ASP A 204 -8.91 39.47 20.32
C ASP A 204 -7.56 39.55 19.56
N ILE A 205 -6.52 38.89 20.06
CA ILE A 205 -5.17 38.93 19.48
C ILE A 205 -5.06 37.92 18.34
N VAL A 206 -4.94 38.43 17.11
CA VAL A 206 -4.91 37.61 15.90
C VAL A 206 -3.48 37.26 15.46
N GLU A 207 -2.46 38.01 15.90
CA GLU A 207 -1.06 37.81 15.49
C GLU A 207 -0.10 38.13 16.63
N VAL A 208 0.92 37.27 16.83
CA VAL A 208 1.94 37.39 17.88
C VAL A 208 3.33 37.11 17.29
N PRO A 209 4.32 38.00 17.47
CA PRO A 209 5.72 37.69 17.21
C PRO A 209 6.26 36.72 18.27
N ALA A 210 6.98 35.70 17.85
CA ALA A 210 7.54 34.67 18.72
C ALA A 210 8.94 34.25 18.27
N SER A 211 9.87 34.19 19.23
CA SER A 211 11.18 33.60 19.03
C SER A 211 11.09 32.13 19.44
N LEU A 212 11.16 31.23 18.45
CA LEU A 212 10.97 29.79 18.64
C LEU A 212 12.31 29.06 18.53
N PRO A 213 12.86 28.53 19.62
CA PRO A 213 13.97 27.59 19.54
C PRO A 213 13.57 26.33 18.78
N SER A 214 14.50 25.74 18.03
CA SER A 214 14.35 24.41 17.45
C SER A 214 14.13 23.37 18.54
N ALA A 215 13.42 22.27 18.23
CA ALA A 215 13.20 21.18 19.18
C ALA A 215 14.50 20.52 19.69
N ILE A 216 15.59 20.64 18.92
CA ILE A 216 16.93 20.15 19.27
C ILE A 216 17.82 21.23 19.91
N GLY A 217 17.31 22.45 20.11
CA GLY A 217 18.00 23.56 20.79
C GLY A 217 19.18 24.20 20.03
N GLN A 218 19.39 23.85 18.76
CA GLN A 218 20.54 24.32 17.97
C GLN A 218 20.33 25.68 17.31
N HIS A 219 19.11 25.98 16.91
CA HIS A 219 18.74 27.21 16.21
C HIS A 219 17.58 27.90 16.91
N VAL A 220 17.48 29.22 16.76
CA VAL A 220 16.33 30.01 17.21
C VAL A 220 15.79 30.74 16.00
N PHE A 221 14.49 30.58 15.76
CA PHE A 221 13.82 31.14 14.59
C PHE A 221 12.91 32.29 15.03
N GLU A 222 13.09 33.45 14.41
CA GLU A 222 12.15 34.55 14.56
C GLU A 222 10.91 34.29 13.71
N THR A 223 9.75 34.25 14.36
CA THR A 223 8.49 33.86 13.74
C THR A 223 7.36 34.84 14.05
N ARG A 224 6.37 34.87 13.18
CA ARG A 224 5.06 35.49 13.45
C ARG A 224 4.00 34.40 13.37
N ILE A 225 3.23 34.23 14.43
CA ILE A 225 2.14 33.26 14.48
C ILE A 225 0.82 34.01 14.40
N LYS A 226 -0.02 33.61 13.43
CA LYS A 226 -1.33 34.19 13.19
C LYS A 226 -2.44 33.16 13.42
N ALA A 227 -3.45 33.51 14.19
CA ALA A 227 -4.65 32.69 14.34
C ALA A 227 -5.57 32.85 13.12
N LEU A 228 -6.00 31.74 12.53
CA LEU A 228 -7.03 31.72 11.50
C LEU A 228 -8.38 31.46 12.18
N SER A 229 -9.35 32.34 11.95
CA SER A 229 -10.66 32.39 12.61
C SER A 229 -11.32 31.01 12.75
N ASN A 230 -11.09 30.37 13.91
CA ASN A 230 -11.59 29.06 14.28
C ASN A 230 -11.21 27.90 13.34
N GLU A 231 -10.16 28.02 12.52
CA GLU A 231 -9.73 26.96 11.59
C GLU A 231 -8.32 26.42 11.88
N GLY A 232 -7.43 27.22 12.47
CA GLY A 232 -6.06 26.78 12.75
C GLY A 232 -5.10 27.93 12.99
N TYR A 233 -3.83 27.72 12.69
CA TYR A 233 -2.77 28.71 12.88
C TYR A 233 -1.86 28.79 11.65
N MET A 234 -1.34 29.97 11.33
CA MET A 234 -0.24 30.13 10.37
C MET A 234 1.03 30.55 11.11
N ILE A 235 2.15 29.92 10.78
CA ILE A 235 3.48 30.32 11.23
C ILE A 235 4.23 30.87 10.01
N PHE A 236 4.80 32.05 10.22
CA PHE A 236 5.64 32.77 9.28
C PHE A 236 7.05 32.80 9.85
N ILE A 237 8.04 32.23 9.17
CA ILE A 237 9.45 32.28 9.58
C ILE A 237 10.15 33.35 8.73
N ASP A 238 10.86 34.26 9.40
CA ASP A 238 11.62 35.30 8.71
C ASP A 238 12.82 34.68 7.97
N ALA A 239 12.80 34.80 6.64
CA ALA A 239 13.82 34.22 5.76
C ALA A 239 15.08 35.09 5.63
N GLU A 240 15.07 36.36 6.08
CA GLU A 240 16.26 37.23 5.96
C GLU A 240 17.43 36.76 6.84
N ALA A 241 17.14 36.00 7.91
CA ALA A 241 18.15 35.42 8.81
C ALA A 241 18.80 34.13 8.26
N HIS A 242 18.24 33.52 7.20
CA HIS A 242 18.69 32.25 6.65
C HIS A 242 18.75 32.33 5.12
N PRO A 243 19.94 32.49 4.50
CA PRO A 243 20.04 32.66 3.04
C PRO A 243 19.56 31.40 2.31
N VAL A 244 18.35 31.47 1.74
CA VAL A 244 17.78 30.48 0.82
C VAL A 244 17.86 31.03 -0.61
N ASP A 245 18.04 30.16 -1.60
CA ASP A 245 18.05 30.54 -3.02
C ASP A 245 16.70 31.15 -3.42
N GLN A 246 16.71 32.46 -3.70
CA GLN A 246 15.50 33.24 -4.00
C GLN A 246 14.94 32.96 -5.40
N THR A 247 15.65 32.22 -6.26
CA THR A 247 15.30 32.00 -7.68
C THR A 247 14.62 30.66 -7.96
N ALA A 248 14.54 29.76 -6.96
CA ALA A 248 13.93 28.45 -7.13
C ALA A 248 12.38 28.50 -7.13
N SER A 249 11.76 27.70 -7.99
CA SER A 249 10.31 27.45 -7.98
C SER A 249 9.85 26.98 -6.59
N ARG A 250 8.73 27.51 -6.06
CA ARG A 250 8.24 27.26 -4.70
C ARG A 250 6.92 26.45 -4.72
N PRO A 251 6.97 25.13 -4.96
CA PRO A 251 5.77 24.31 -4.86
C PRO A 251 5.30 24.23 -3.40
N LEU A 252 3.99 24.30 -3.20
CA LEU A 252 3.34 24.09 -1.91
C LEU A 252 3.07 22.60 -1.71
N VAL A 253 3.40 22.09 -0.52
CA VAL A 253 2.98 20.75 -0.08
C VAL A 253 1.80 20.94 0.86
N PHE A 254 0.66 20.32 0.57
CA PHE A 254 -0.56 20.54 1.35
C PHE A 254 -1.54 19.37 1.32
N ASP A 255 -2.32 19.22 2.39
CA ASP A 255 -3.53 18.40 2.45
C ASP A 255 -4.58 19.03 3.38
N PHE A 256 -5.50 19.82 2.81
CA PHE A 256 -6.53 20.50 3.59
C PHE A 256 -7.54 19.56 4.28
N ALA A 257 -7.60 18.28 3.91
CA ALA A 257 -8.43 17.32 4.63
C ALA A 257 -7.96 17.14 6.09
N LEU A 258 -6.70 17.50 6.39
CA LEU A 258 -6.15 17.50 7.75
C LEU A 258 -6.74 18.60 8.67
N MET A 259 -7.40 19.64 8.13
CA MET A 259 -7.95 20.74 8.93
C MET A 259 -9.06 20.30 9.89
N ASN A 260 -9.90 19.36 9.44
CA ASN A 260 -11.14 18.97 10.13
C ASN A 260 -11.10 17.54 10.68
N ARG A 261 -9.90 17.04 10.98
CA ARG A 261 -9.73 15.65 11.41
C ARG A 261 -10.05 15.49 12.90
N ASP A 262 -10.90 14.52 13.23
CA ASP A 262 -11.18 14.13 14.61
C ASP A 262 -9.95 13.45 15.26
N ALA A 263 -9.92 13.46 16.60
CA ALA A 263 -8.85 12.86 17.40
C ALA A 263 -8.59 11.38 17.06
N THR A 264 -7.33 10.96 17.27
CA THR A 264 -6.79 9.65 16.92
C THR A 264 -7.63 8.50 17.50
N LYS A 265 -8.14 7.64 16.63
CA LYS A 265 -8.81 6.38 16.99
C LYS A 265 -7.77 5.29 17.22
N ASP A 266 -8.18 4.17 17.83
CA ASP A 266 -7.34 2.96 17.84
C ASP A 266 -6.91 2.65 16.40
N ILE A 267 -5.63 2.31 16.24
CA ILE A 267 -5.05 2.05 14.93
C ILE A 267 -5.82 0.96 14.17
N ARG A 268 -6.38 -0.04 14.86
CA ARG A 268 -7.11 -1.15 14.25
C ARG A 268 -8.46 -0.73 13.67
N ASP A 269 -9.07 0.31 14.22
CA ASP A 269 -10.38 0.82 13.81
C ASP A 269 -10.28 1.99 12.83
N THR A 270 -9.06 2.49 12.59
CA THR A 270 -8.82 3.59 11.66
C THR A 270 -9.06 3.12 10.22
N PRO A 271 -9.83 3.87 9.40
CA PRO A 271 -10.00 3.57 7.98
C PRO A 271 -8.66 3.58 7.24
N LEU A 272 -8.49 2.68 6.27
CA LEU A 272 -7.28 2.62 5.45
C LEU A 272 -7.01 3.93 4.68
N SER A 273 -8.07 4.66 4.34
CA SER A 273 -8.00 5.97 3.68
C SER A 273 -7.39 7.06 4.56
N ASP A 274 -7.34 6.88 5.88
CA ASP A 274 -6.97 7.95 6.80
C ASP A 274 -5.52 7.78 7.29
N PHE A 275 -4.83 6.73 6.84
CA PHE A 275 -3.47 6.43 7.26
C PHE A 275 -2.43 7.29 6.55
N CYS A 276 -1.36 7.56 7.28
CA CYS A 276 -0.09 7.92 6.70
C CYS A 276 0.71 6.62 6.56
N PHE A 277 1.16 6.33 5.36
CA PHE A 277 2.10 5.26 5.08
C PHE A 277 3.44 5.87 4.70
N VAL A 278 4.52 5.21 5.09
CA VAL A 278 5.86 5.49 4.61
C VAL A 278 6.29 4.25 3.86
N VAL A 279 6.31 4.36 2.54
CA VAL A 279 6.73 3.27 1.67
C VAL A 279 8.22 3.43 1.46
N PHE A 280 8.98 2.37 1.72
CA PHE A 280 10.43 2.43 1.63
C PHE A 280 11.01 1.13 1.07
N ASP A 281 12.23 1.25 0.59
CA ASP A 281 13.07 0.18 0.09
C ASP A 281 14.53 0.43 0.52
N THR A 282 15.31 -0.65 0.66
CA THR A 282 16.72 -0.57 1.02
C THR A 282 17.62 -1.33 0.04
N GLU A 283 18.69 -0.67 -0.38
CA GLU A 283 19.79 -1.36 -1.04
C GLU A 283 20.83 -1.77 -0.02
N THR A 284 21.47 -2.92 -0.24
CA THR A 284 22.34 -3.54 0.76
C THR A 284 23.61 -4.11 0.15
N THR A 285 24.58 -4.42 1.01
CA THR A 285 25.77 -5.16 0.59
C THR A 285 25.49 -6.64 0.26
N GLY A 286 24.30 -7.16 0.54
CA GLY A 286 23.92 -8.56 0.34
C GLY A 286 22.59 -8.94 1.00
N LEU A 287 22.25 -10.23 0.99
CA LEU A 287 20.92 -10.73 1.35
C LEU A 287 20.79 -11.26 2.80
N SER A 288 21.75 -10.99 3.68
CA SER A 288 21.74 -11.47 5.07
C SER A 288 21.47 -10.35 6.07
N ILE A 289 20.34 -10.41 6.79
CA ILE A 289 20.04 -9.46 7.87
C ILE A 289 21.14 -9.41 8.94
N GLU A 290 21.81 -10.53 9.21
CA GLU A 290 22.84 -10.63 10.26
C GLU A 290 24.21 -10.11 9.83
N LYS A 291 24.54 -10.16 8.54
CA LYS A 291 25.90 -9.92 8.02
C LYS A 291 25.97 -8.74 7.08
N ASP A 292 24.87 -8.37 6.45
CA ASP A 292 24.78 -7.34 5.44
C ASP A 292 24.40 -5.97 6.02
N SER A 293 24.80 -4.92 5.31
CA SER A 293 24.63 -3.52 5.74
C SER A 293 23.83 -2.79 4.68
N ILE A 294 22.98 -1.85 5.11
CA ILE A 294 22.28 -0.93 4.23
C ILE A 294 23.29 0.03 3.58
N VAL A 295 23.12 0.27 2.28
CA VAL A 295 23.93 1.23 1.48
C VAL A 295 23.08 2.35 0.87
N GLN A 296 21.76 2.18 0.78
CA GLN A 296 20.83 3.24 0.41
C GLN A 296 19.47 3.01 1.08
N ILE A 297 18.78 4.09 1.45
CA ILE A 297 17.39 4.09 1.89
C ILE A 297 16.63 5.05 0.99
N GLY A 298 15.60 4.54 0.33
CA GLY A 298 14.65 5.32 -0.47
C GLY A 298 13.28 5.21 0.14
N ALA A 299 12.59 6.33 0.36
CA ALA A 299 11.23 6.31 0.89
C ALA A 299 10.38 7.47 0.42
N VAL A 300 9.07 7.25 0.36
CA VAL A 300 8.06 8.25 0.03
C VAL A 300 6.88 8.16 0.99
N ARG A 301 6.25 9.30 1.28
CA ARG A 301 5.03 9.33 2.09
C ARG A 301 3.79 9.20 1.23
N VAL A 302 2.87 8.36 1.67
CA VAL A 302 1.52 8.24 1.12
C VAL A 302 0.53 8.66 2.20
N LEU A 303 -0.22 9.71 1.91
CA LEU A 303 -1.22 10.26 2.82
C LEU A 303 -2.55 10.31 2.10
N ASN A 304 -3.63 9.91 2.76
CA ASN A 304 -4.98 9.94 2.20
C ASN A 304 -5.11 9.21 0.85
N GLY A 305 -4.36 8.11 0.67
CA GLY A 305 -4.37 7.31 -0.55
C GLY A 305 -3.67 7.96 -1.74
N ARG A 306 -2.83 8.98 -1.54
CA ARG A 306 -1.99 9.59 -2.58
C ARG A 306 -0.54 9.72 -2.12
N VAL A 307 0.39 9.59 -3.06
CA VAL A 307 1.80 9.96 -2.82
C VAL A 307 1.87 11.46 -2.55
N VAL A 308 2.61 11.87 -1.52
CA VAL A 308 2.78 13.28 -1.17
C VAL A 308 4.02 13.81 -1.89
N ASP A 309 3.79 14.66 -2.88
CA ASP A 309 4.87 15.29 -3.64
C ASP A 309 5.79 16.09 -2.69
N GLY A 310 7.10 15.87 -2.80
CA GLY A 310 8.12 16.55 -1.99
C GLY A 310 8.45 15.87 -0.65
N GLU A 311 7.64 14.93 -0.18
CA GLU A 311 7.94 14.11 1.01
C GLU A 311 8.66 12.82 0.61
N VAL A 312 9.94 13.00 0.31
CA VAL A 312 10.83 11.98 -0.23
C VAL A 312 12.09 11.91 0.63
N PHE A 313 12.48 10.72 1.06
CA PHE A 313 13.73 10.48 1.76
C PHE A 313 14.64 9.64 0.86
N ASP A 314 15.75 10.22 0.41
CA ASP A 314 16.78 9.52 -0.37
C ASP A 314 18.13 9.73 0.32
N SER A 315 18.72 8.65 0.83
CA SER A 315 20.03 8.73 1.46
C SER A 315 20.86 7.52 1.10
N TYR A 316 22.04 7.77 0.52
CA TYR A 316 23.13 6.82 0.62
C TYR A 316 23.54 6.63 2.08
N VAL A 317 24.08 5.46 2.37
CA VAL A 317 24.55 5.08 3.71
C VAL A 317 25.95 4.50 3.56
N ASN A 318 26.90 5.02 4.31
CA ASN A 318 28.25 4.45 4.38
C ASN A 318 28.21 3.16 5.22
N PRO A 319 28.43 1.97 4.61
CA PRO A 319 28.36 0.71 5.33
C PRO A 319 29.63 0.43 6.15
N GLY A 320 30.64 1.32 6.12
CA GLY A 320 31.93 1.14 6.79
C GLY A 320 32.81 0.05 6.18
N ARG A 321 32.47 -0.45 4.98
CA ARG A 321 33.18 -1.53 4.28
C ARG A 321 32.99 -1.44 2.75
N PRO A 322 33.82 -2.11 1.95
CA PRO A 322 33.60 -2.19 0.50
C PRO A 322 32.28 -2.87 0.15
N ILE A 323 31.56 -2.33 -0.83
CA ILE A 323 30.35 -2.95 -1.38
C ILE A 323 30.74 -4.12 -2.30
N PRO A 324 30.18 -5.33 -2.11
CA PRO A 324 30.46 -6.46 -2.99
C PRO A 324 30.07 -6.17 -4.45
N PRO A 325 30.92 -6.49 -5.45
CA PRO A 325 30.63 -6.21 -6.85
C PRO A 325 29.32 -6.82 -7.36
N ALA A 326 28.90 -7.96 -6.81
CA ALA A 326 27.64 -8.61 -7.15
C ALA A 326 26.42 -7.73 -6.78
N SER A 327 26.47 -7.06 -5.64
CA SER A 327 25.40 -6.16 -5.18
C SER A 327 25.38 -4.89 -6.04
N THR A 328 26.55 -4.29 -6.29
CA THR A 328 26.70 -3.14 -7.20
C THR A 328 26.19 -3.43 -8.62
N GLN A 329 26.31 -4.65 -9.13
CA GLN A 329 25.75 -5.02 -10.44
C GLN A 329 24.21 -4.98 -10.49
N ILE A 330 23.56 -5.17 -9.34
CA ILE A 330 22.10 -5.15 -9.21
C ILE A 330 21.63 -3.71 -9.04
N HIS A 331 22.10 -3.03 -7.99
CA HIS A 331 21.53 -1.76 -7.55
C HIS A 331 22.35 -0.51 -7.96
N HIS A 332 23.47 -0.72 -8.65
CA HIS A 332 24.33 0.34 -9.20
C HIS A 332 24.96 1.31 -8.17
N VAL A 333 24.82 1.03 -6.87
CA VAL A 333 25.49 1.79 -5.79
C VAL A 333 26.94 1.34 -5.67
N THR A 334 27.84 2.32 -5.77
CA THR A 334 29.30 2.12 -5.76
C THR A 334 29.91 2.66 -4.47
N ASP A 335 31.14 2.23 -4.14
CA ASP A 335 31.89 2.78 -3.00
C ASP A 335 32.06 4.31 -3.08
N ALA A 336 32.09 4.87 -4.30
CA ALA A 336 32.19 6.32 -4.49
C ALA A 336 30.90 7.06 -4.08
N HIS A 337 29.73 6.46 -4.24
CA HIS A 337 28.46 7.07 -3.82
C HIS A 337 28.35 7.16 -2.29
N VAL A 338 28.91 6.17 -1.58
CA VAL A 338 28.76 6.04 -0.12
C VAL A 338 29.94 6.59 0.68
N ALA A 339 31.02 7.02 0.03
CA ALA A 339 32.26 7.44 0.70
C ALA A 339 32.03 8.58 1.71
N ASP A 340 31.33 9.63 1.29
CA ASP A 340 31.00 10.81 2.11
C ASP A 340 29.57 10.77 2.68
N ALA A 341 28.87 9.63 2.49
CA ALA A 341 27.52 9.44 2.98
C ALA A 341 27.48 9.27 4.51
N PRO A 342 26.38 9.62 5.18
CA PRO A 342 26.19 9.36 6.61
C PRO A 342 26.28 7.86 6.91
N ASP A 343 26.72 7.53 8.14
CA ASP A 343 26.60 6.16 8.63
C ASP A 343 25.13 5.77 8.90
N ILE A 344 24.89 4.49 9.13
CA ILE A 344 23.55 3.97 9.43
C ILE A 344 22.94 4.57 10.70
N GLY A 345 23.77 5.02 11.65
CA GLY A 345 23.31 5.67 12.86
C GLY A 345 22.64 7.01 12.55
N ALA A 346 23.28 7.85 11.73
CA ALA A 346 22.73 9.13 11.30
C ALA A 346 21.59 8.97 10.27
N ALA A 347 21.81 8.22 9.19
CA ALA A 347 20.80 8.03 8.14
C ALA A 347 19.55 7.33 8.67
N GLY A 348 19.72 6.29 9.49
CA GLY A 348 18.63 5.54 10.10
C GLY A 348 17.82 6.37 11.10
N ARG A 349 18.45 7.25 11.89
CA ARG A 349 17.73 8.20 12.75
C ARG A 349 16.91 9.21 11.96
N ALA A 350 17.49 9.74 10.88
CA ALA A 350 16.78 10.66 10.01
C ALA A 350 15.56 9.98 9.36
N PHE A 351 15.74 8.73 8.88
CA PHE A 351 14.64 7.93 8.35
C PHE A 351 13.58 7.59 9.42
N HIS A 352 13.99 7.26 10.65
CA HIS A 352 13.06 7.02 11.76
C HIS A 352 12.21 8.25 12.06
N HIS A 353 12.82 9.45 12.09
CA HIS A 353 12.08 10.69 12.23
C HIS A 353 11.09 10.88 11.07
N PHE A 354 11.53 10.68 9.82
CA PHE A 354 10.66 10.76 8.65
C PHE A 354 9.47 9.79 8.75
N ALA A 355 9.68 8.61 9.33
CA ALA A 355 8.70 7.54 9.46
C ALA A 355 7.72 7.65 10.65
N ARG A 356 7.93 8.57 11.62
CA ARG A 356 7.07 8.64 12.82
C ARG A 356 5.59 8.82 12.47
N ASP A 357 4.74 8.21 13.29
CA ASP A 357 3.28 8.23 13.19
C ASP A 357 2.71 7.67 11.87
N ALA A 358 3.53 6.89 11.16
CA ALA A 358 3.15 6.20 9.93
C ALA A 358 3.18 4.68 10.08
N VAL A 359 2.48 4.01 9.17
CA VAL A 359 2.66 2.58 8.91
C VAL A 359 3.79 2.42 7.90
N LEU A 360 4.80 1.62 8.23
CA LEU A 360 5.87 1.28 7.31
C LEU A 360 5.36 0.28 6.27
N VAL A 361 5.70 0.51 5.01
CA VAL A 361 5.33 -0.33 3.89
C VAL A 361 6.57 -0.67 3.08
N ALA A 362 6.76 -1.95 2.78
CA ALA A 362 7.83 -2.43 1.91
C ALA A 362 7.34 -3.63 1.09
N HIS A 363 8.09 -3.98 0.05
CA HIS A 363 7.86 -5.17 -0.76
C HIS A 363 8.75 -6.30 -0.25
N ASN A 364 8.18 -7.37 0.34
CA ASN A 364 8.93 -8.34 1.16
C ASN A 364 9.51 -7.69 2.45
N ALA A 365 8.64 -6.99 3.17
CA ALA A 365 8.97 -6.17 4.33
C ALA A 365 9.80 -6.85 5.45
N PRO A 366 9.73 -8.18 5.71
CA PRO A 366 10.58 -8.79 6.72
C PRO A 366 12.08 -8.57 6.52
N PHE A 367 12.53 -8.42 5.27
CA PHE A 367 13.93 -8.20 4.96
C PHE A 367 14.38 -6.79 5.39
N ASP A 368 13.78 -5.75 4.82
CA ASP A 368 14.12 -4.35 5.09
C ASP A 368 13.93 -3.97 6.56
N ILE A 369 12.79 -4.37 7.15
CA ILE A 369 12.52 -4.14 8.58
C ILE A 369 13.50 -4.93 9.46
N GLY A 370 13.92 -6.11 9.01
CA GLY A 370 14.94 -6.92 9.68
C GLY A 370 16.26 -6.18 9.80
N LEU A 371 16.72 -5.55 8.71
CA LEU A 371 17.94 -4.73 8.68
C LEU A 371 17.84 -3.49 9.57
N LEU A 372 16.71 -2.77 9.50
CA LEU A 372 16.48 -1.61 10.38
C LEU A 372 16.51 -2.00 11.85
N ARG A 373 15.90 -3.13 12.21
CA ARG A 373 15.92 -3.68 13.58
C ARG A 373 17.31 -4.13 14.02
N ALA A 374 18.07 -4.76 13.14
CA ALA A 374 19.45 -5.16 13.42
C ALA A 374 20.35 -3.96 13.75
N SER A 375 20.05 -2.78 13.20
CA SER A 375 20.80 -1.54 13.42
C SER A 375 20.20 -0.60 14.49
N GLU A 376 19.18 -1.01 15.25
CA GLU A 376 18.54 -0.17 16.30
C GLU A 376 19.53 0.42 17.30
N THR A 377 20.52 -0.37 17.73
CA THR A 377 21.53 0.07 18.70
C THR A 377 22.43 1.16 18.12
N GLN A 378 22.78 1.09 16.83
CA GLN A 378 23.60 2.10 16.15
C GLN A 378 22.82 3.39 15.91
N MET A 379 21.52 3.26 15.62
CA MET A 379 20.61 4.38 15.45
C MET A 379 20.22 5.01 16.78
N GLY A 380 20.17 4.25 17.89
CA GLY A 380 19.65 4.74 19.16
C GLY A 380 18.13 4.96 19.13
N VAL A 381 17.41 4.16 18.34
CA VAL A 381 15.93 4.20 18.19
C VAL A 381 15.36 2.80 18.24
N GLU A 382 14.04 2.69 18.45
CA GLU A 382 13.29 1.44 18.40
C GLU A 382 12.28 1.48 17.23
N TRP A 383 12.21 0.42 16.43
CA TRP A 383 11.29 0.28 15.31
C TRP A 383 10.00 -0.43 15.73
N THR A 384 9.15 0.31 16.43
CA THR A 384 7.81 -0.11 16.90
C THR A 384 6.69 0.12 15.88
N HIS A 385 7.02 0.69 14.73
CA HIS A 385 6.08 1.01 13.67
C HIS A 385 5.27 -0.23 13.23
N PRO A 386 3.96 -0.10 13.00
CA PRO A 386 3.19 -1.11 12.30
C PRO A 386 3.75 -1.30 10.89
N VAL A 387 3.79 -2.54 10.42
CA VAL A 387 4.35 -2.91 9.12
C VAL A 387 3.26 -3.52 8.24
N LEU A 388 3.21 -3.10 6.98
CA LEU A 388 2.40 -3.69 5.93
C LEU A 388 3.31 -4.16 4.80
N ASP A 389 3.07 -5.37 4.30
CA ASP A 389 3.83 -5.95 3.21
C ASP A 389 2.99 -5.97 1.93
N THR A 390 3.51 -5.39 0.85
CA THR A 390 2.79 -5.34 -0.43
C THR A 390 2.70 -6.70 -1.13
N VAL A 391 3.57 -7.68 -0.83
CA VAL A 391 3.43 -9.08 -1.29
C VAL A 391 2.17 -9.69 -0.68
N LEU A 392 1.99 -9.54 0.64
CA LEU A 392 0.81 -10.07 1.33
C LEU A 392 -0.46 -9.32 0.93
N LEU A 393 -0.36 -8.01 0.69
CA LEU A 393 -1.45 -7.20 0.18
C LEU A 393 -1.86 -7.68 -1.22
N SER A 394 -0.88 -7.90 -2.09
CA SER A 394 -1.08 -8.45 -3.43
C SER A 394 -1.74 -9.84 -3.37
N ALA A 395 -1.32 -10.72 -2.46
CA ALA A 395 -1.93 -12.03 -2.27
C ALA A 395 -3.39 -11.94 -1.77
N ALA A 396 -3.67 -11.00 -0.86
CA ALA A 396 -5.03 -10.74 -0.39
C ALA A 396 -5.94 -10.24 -1.52
N VAL A 397 -5.41 -9.48 -2.48
CA VAL A 397 -6.18 -8.96 -3.63
C VAL A 397 -6.29 -9.96 -4.78
N PHE A 398 -5.20 -10.60 -5.18
CA PHE A 398 -5.14 -11.40 -6.40
C PHE A 398 -5.16 -12.92 -6.16
N GLY A 399 -4.94 -13.36 -4.92
CA GLY A 399 -4.82 -14.78 -4.55
C GLY A 399 -3.36 -15.23 -4.52
N THR A 400 -3.09 -16.32 -3.79
CA THR A 400 -1.72 -16.80 -3.47
C THR A 400 -1.01 -17.54 -4.60
N THR A 401 -1.71 -17.86 -5.70
CA THR A 401 -1.14 -18.60 -6.84
C THR A 401 -0.53 -17.69 -7.89
N GLU A 402 -0.72 -16.38 -7.74
CA GLU A 402 -0.23 -15.36 -8.64
C GLU A 402 1.24 -15.05 -8.35
N GLU A 403 1.95 -14.54 -9.36
CA GLU A 403 3.27 -13.95 -9.14
C GLU A 403 3.14 -12.61 -8.41
N HIS A 404 3.92 -12.47 -7.34
CA HIS A 404 3.89 -11.34 -6.41
C HIS A 404 5.21 -10.58 -6.33
N SER A 405 6.10 -10.73 -7.32
CA SER A 405 7.28 -9.87 -7.47
C SER A 405 6.84 -8.42 -7.74
N LEU A 406 7.70 -7.45 -7.43
CA LEU A 406 7.41 -6.04 -7.68
C LEU A 406 7.17 -5.78 -9.17
N ASP A 407 7.94 -6.44 -10.05
CA ASP A 407 7.74 -6.40 -11.49
C ASP A 407 6.37 -6.92 -11.91
N ALA A 408 5.98 -8.12 -11.45
CA ALA A 408 4.67 -8.68 -11.76
C ALA A 408 3.52 -7.81 -11.23
N LEU A 409 3.72 -7.16 -10.08
CA LEU A 409 2.75 -6.23 -9.52
C LEU A 409 2.65 -4.94 -10.35
N CYS A 410 3.79 -4.39 -10.79
CA CYS A 410 3.83 -3.21 -11.64
C CYS A 410 3.15 -3.47 -12.99
N ASP A 411 3.46 -4.60 -13.63
CA ASP A 411 2.84 -5.00 -14.89
C ASP A 411 1.33 -5.14 -14.74
N ARG A 412 0.89 -5.87 -13.71
CA ARG A 412 -0.54 -6.11 -13.43
C ARG A 412 -1.31 -4.83 -13.13
N LEU A 413 -0.67 -3.86 -12.47
CA LEU A 413 -1.27 -2.58 -12.09
C LEU A 413 -1.01 -1.46 -13.11
N SER A 414 -0.35 -1.77 -14.23
CA SER A 414 0.03 -0.78 -15.25
C SER A 414 0.82 0.40 -14.63
N ILE A 415 1.84 0.09 -13.83
CA ILE A 415 2.79 1.03 -13.24
C ILE A 415 4.04 1.03 -14.12
N THR A 416 4.48 2.22 -14.54
CA THR A 416 5.65 2.36 -15.40
C THR A 416 6.81 2.96 -14.62
N ILE A 417 7.84 2.15 -14.37
CA ILE A 417 9.09 2.61 -13.77
C ILE A 417 10.08 2.91 -14.91
N PRO A 418 10.61 4.14 -15.02
CA PRO A 418 11.69 4.44 -15.95
C PRO A 418 12.88 3.50 -15.70
N ALA A 419 13.46 2.94 -16.77
CA ALA A 419 14.54 1.96 -16.64
C ALA A 419 15.73 2.47 -15.81
N ALA A 420 16.02 3.77 -15.86
CA ALA A 420 17.09 4.40 -15.08
C ALA A 420 16.84 4.48 -13.57
N HIS A 421 15.61 4.25 -13.10
CA HIS A 421 15.24 4.27 -11.69
C HIS A 421 15.00 2.85 -11.14
N ARG A 422 14.97 1.82 -12.00
CA ARG A 422 14.81 0.44 -11.57
C ARG A 422 16.01 -0.02 -10.76
N HIS A 423 15.78 -0.83 -9.73
CA HIS A 423 16.84 -1.34 -8.84
C HIS A 423 17.61 -0.18 -8.19
N THR A 424 16.88 0.87 -7.84
CA THR A 424 17.35 1.89 -6.92
C THR A 424 16.34 1.92 -5.79
N ALA A 425 16.81 2.09 -4.54
CA ALA A 425 15.89 2.17 -3.41
C ALA A 425 14.77 3.20 -3.63
N MET A 426 15.09 4.34 -4.26
CA MET A 426 14.08 5.36 -4.54
C MET A 426 13.06 4.90 -5.59
N GLY A 427 13.52 4.34 -6.71
CA GLY A 427 12.61 3.90 -7.77
C GLY A 427 11.70 2.75 -7.33
N ASP A 428 12.23 1.81 -6.55
CA ASP A 428 11.48 0.67 -6.04
C ASP A 428 10.51 1.10 -4.92
N ALA A 429 10.88 2.08 -4.08
CA ALA A 429 9.96 2.72 -3.13
C ALA A 429 8.80 3.45 -3.82
N ILE A 430 9.08 4.21 -4.90
CA ILE A 430 8.05 4.90 -5.69
C ILE A 430 7.10 3.88 -6.33
N ALA A 431 7.64 2.84 -6.97
CA ALA A 431 6.85 1.78 -7.58
C ALA A 431 5.96 1.06 -6.57
N THR A 432 6.51 0.75 -5.40
CA THR A 432 5.79 0.13 -4.28
C THR A 432 4.69 1.07 -3.76
N ALA A 433 4.92 2.39 -3.73
CA ALA A 433 3.94 3.36 -3.29
C ALA A 433 2.78 3.50 -4.29
N GLU A 434 3.07 3.53 -5.59
CA GLU A 434 2.05 3.49 -6.63
C GLU A 434 1.22 2.20 -6.56
N ALA A 435 1.89 1.06 -6.32
CA ALA A 435 1.22 -0.21 -6.14
C ALA A 435 0.32 -0.20 -4.90
N LEU A 436 0.80 0.32 -3.77
CA LEU A 436 0.01 0.49 -2.55
C LEU A 436 -1.25 1.32 -2.82
N VAL A 437 -1.11 2.50 -3.44
CA VAL A 437 -2.23 3.40 -3.77
C VAL A 437 -3.28 2.69 -4.63
N LYS A 438 -2.87 1.89 -5.62
CA LYS A 438 -3.80 1.12 -6.47
C LYS A 438 -4.41 -0.10 -5.76
N LEU A 439 -3.70 -0.70 -4.79
CA LEU A 439 -4.18 -1.86 -4.03
C LEU A 439 -5.18 -1.48 -2.92
N LEU A 440 -5.03 -0.31 -2.30
CA LEU A 440 -5.88 0.13 -1.19
C LEU A 440 -7.39 0.09 -1.53
N PRO A 441 -7.86 0.68 -2.66
CA PRO A 441 -9.28 0.58 -3.05
C PRO A 441 -9.74 -0.86 -3.33
N LEU A 442 -8.88 -1.71 -3.90
CA LEU A 442 -9.22 -3.11 -4.22
C LEU A 442 -9.45 -3.94 -2.96
N VAL A 443 -8.63 -3.71 -1.92
CA VAL A 443 -8.81 -4.34 -0.61
C VAL A 443 -10.07 -3.85 0.08
N GLN A 444 -10.35 -2.54 0.03
CA GLN A 444 -11.57 -1.96 0.57
C GLN A 444 -12.83 -2.54 -0.12
N ALA A 445 -12.78 -2.75 -1.44
CA ALA A 445 -13.85 -3.38 -2.22
C ALA A 445 -14.07 -4.87 -1.86
N LYS A 446 -13.05 -5.54 -1.30
CA LYS A 446 -13.19 -6.89 -0.71
C LYS A 446 -13.79 -6.89 0.69
N GLY A 447 -14.03 -5.72 1.29
CA GLY A 447 -14.67 -5.56 2.59
C GLY A 447 -13.72 -5.28 3.75
N HIS A 448 -12.41 -5.14 3.49
CA HIS A 448 -11.42 -4.79 4.51
C HIS A 448 -11.20 -3.27 4.50
N LYS A 449 -11.95 -2.55 5.34
CA LYS A 449 -11.99 -1.08 5.36
C LYS A 449 -11.07 -0.47 6.41
N THR A 450 -10.75 -1.21 7.46
CA THR A 450 -9.89 -0.75 8.55
C THR A 450 -8.54 -1.48 8.55
N PHE A 451 -7.54 -0.88 9.19
CA PHE A 451 -6.21 -1.49 9.28
C PHE A 451 -6.20 -2.81 10.05
N GLY A 452 -7.02 -2.95 11.09
CA GLY A 452 -7.16 -4.22 11.82
C GLY A 452 -7.70 -5.36 10.93
N GLN A 453 -8.67 -5.05 10.07
CA GLN A 453 -9.21 -6.02 9.10
C GLN A 453 -8.19 -6.40 8.04
N LEU A 454 -7.42 -5.42 7.55
CA LEU A 454 -6.34 -5.66 6.59
C LEU A 454 -5.26 -6.58 7.18
N LEU A 455 -4.79 -6.28 8.40
CA LEU A 455 -3.79 -7.11 9.09
C LEU A 455 -4.28 -8.55 9.33
N GLN A 456 -5.56 -8.73 9.63
CA GLN A 456 -6.14 -10.06 9.79
C GLN A 456 -6.12 -10.85 8.47
N GLU A 457 -6.37 -10.18 7.34
CA GLU A 457 -6.34 -10.81 6.02
C GLU A 457 -4.92 -11.18 5.60
N THR A 458 -3.98 -10.24 5.66
CA THR A 458 -2.60 -10.46 5.24
C THR A 458 -1.90 -11.56 6.05
N ARG A 459 -2.24 -11.71 7.33
CA ARG A 459 -1.75 -12.82 8.19
C ARG A 459 -2.09 -14.21 7.66
N LYS A 460 -3.18 -14.38 6.92
CA LYS A 460 -3.53 -15.68 6.30
C LYS A 460 -2.51 -16.11 5.25
N HIS A 461 -1.79 -15.16 4.68
CA HIS A 461 -0.85 -15.35 3.58
C HIS A 461 0.62 -15.34 4.02
N GLY A 462 0.91 -15.21 5.32
CA GLY A 462 2.28 -15.06 5.85
C GLY A 462 3.25 -16.20 5.53
N ARG A 463 2.78 -17.35 5.02
CA ARG A 463 3.66 -18.42 4.51
C ARG A 463 4.42 -18.00 3.24
N LEU A 464 3.83 -17.15 2.40
CA LEU A 464 4.48 -16.68 1.16
C LEU A 464 5.83 -16.01 1.43
N LEU A 465 5.93 -15.25 2.52
CA LEU A 465 7.18 -14.59 2.89
C LEU A 465 8.26 -15.58 3.35
N LYS A 466 7.88 -16.75 3.87
CA LYS A 466 8.87 -17.78 4.20
C LYS A 466 9.42 -18.41 2.93
N ASP A 467 8.54 -18.71 1.98
CA ASP A 467 8.93 -19.34 0.71
C ASP A 467 9.81 -18.41 -0.15
N LEU A 468 9.59 -17.10 -0.09
CA LEU A 468 10.41 -16.10 -0.77
C LEU A 468 11.81 -15.93 -0.15
N ASN A 469 11.93 -16.13 1.17
CA ASN A 469 13.18 -15.87 1.90
C ASN A 469 14.07 -17.12 2.08
N GLY A 470 13.61 -18.31 1.63
CA GLY A 470 14.38 -19.57 1.63
C GLY A 470 14.20 -20.42 2.88
#